data_AF-A0A8H5H6F6-F1
#
_entry.id   AF-A0A8H5H6F6-F1
#
_cell.length_a   1.000
_cell.length_b   1.000
_cell.length_c   1.000
_cell.angle_alpha   90.00
_cell.angle_beta   90.00
_cell.angle_gamma   90.00
#
_symmetry.space_group_name_H-M   'P 1'
#
loop_
_entity.id
_entity.type
_entity.pdbx_description
1 polymer ?
#
loop_
_entity_poly.entity_id
_entity_poly.type
_entity_poly.pdbx_seq_one_letter_code
_entity_poly.pdbx_strand_id
1 'polypeptide(L)'
;MFNFRRRETPWEVVDSRAVDAIPMYYEDEELDIAIVGEADTRGTYVFEVNPRKKAPDLRKAVEFARQQLLEEVVKKGYNILLLESWQLTVYRRGKEHRIEVQYNGRPARAQGKLPARRPPPFMAVLEACH
;
A
#
# COMPACT_ATOMS: atom_id res chain seq x y z
N MET A 1 15.19 25.91 -37.88
CA MET A 1 14.06 25.38 -37.09
C MET A 1 14.55 25.17 -35.67
N PHE A 2 14.06 25.94 -34.70
CA PHE A 2 14.40 25.72 -33.29
C PHE A 2 13.55 24.56 -32.77
N ASN A 3 14.19 23.41 -32.51
CA ASN A 3 13.57 22.31 -31.78
C ASN A 3 13.41 22.74 -30.32
N PHE A 4 12.25 23.31 -30.00
CA PHE A 4 11.81 23.44 -28.61
C PHE A 4 11.59 22.01 -28.08
N ARG A 5 12.62 21.42 -27.47
CA ARG A 5 12.44 20.29 -26.57
C ARG A 5 11.45 20.77 -25.51
N ARG A 6 10.21 20.31 -25.59
CA ARG A 6 9.19 20.54 -24.56
C ARG A 6 9.84 20.14 -23.24
N ARG A 7 10.12 21.10 -22.36
CA ARG A 7 10.56 20.79 -21.00
C ARG A 7 9.40 20.02 -20.37
N GLU A 8 9.56 18.71 -20.22
CA GLU A 8 8.59 17.93 -19.45
C GLU A 8 8.58 18.51 -18.04
N THR A 9 7.40 18.93 -17.59
CA THR A 9 7.22 19.38 -16.21
C THR A 9 7.54 18.21 -15.29
N PRO A 10 8.31 18.39 -14.21
CA PRO A 10 8.56 17.31 -13.25
C PRO A 10 7.25 16.90 -12.56
N TRP A 11 7.24 15.69 -12.00
CA TRP A 11 6.20 15.29 -11.07
C TRP A 11 6.36 16.04 -9.75
N GLU A 12 5.29 16.67 -9.30
CA GLU A 12 5.22 17.37 -8.02
C GLU A 12 4.42 16.52 -7.02
N VAL A 13 4.88 16.44 -5.77
CA VAL A 13 4.13 15.80 -4.69
C VAL A 13 3.01 16.74 -4.26
N VAL A 14 1.77 16.28 -4.35
CA VAL A 14 0.58 17.08 -3.97
C VAL A 14 -0.08 16.59 -2.69
N ASP A 15 0.09 15.31 -2.34
CA ASP A 15 -0.36 14.75 -1.07
C ASP A 15 0.58 13.61 -0.66
N SER A 16 0.78 13.43 0.64
CA SER A 16 1.50 12.28 1.19
C SER A 16 0.91 11.92 2.54
N ARG A 17 0.55 10.64 2.69
CA ARG A 17 -0.04 10.09 3.90
C ARG A 17 0.69 8.80 4.25
N ALA A 18 0.92 8.59 5.53
CA ALA A 18 1.61 7.39 6.00
C ALA A 18 0.96 6.88 7.28
N VAL A 19 1.11 5.58 7.47
CA VAL A 19 0.76 4.85 8.67
C VAL A 19 1.98 4.04 9.05
N ASP A 20 2.49 4.29 10.26
CA ASP A 20 3.60 3.54 10.82
C ASP A 20 3.22 2.08 11.07
N ALA A 21 4.23 1.22 11.23
CA ALA A 21 4.00 -0.20 11.43
C ALA A 21 3.17 -0.47 12.68
N ILE A 22 2.05 -1.16 12.51
CA ILE A 22 1.19 -1.57 13.61
C ILE A 22 0.90 -3.08 13.61
N PRO A 23 0.67 -3.67 14.79
CA PRO A 23 0.15 -5.03 14.89
C PRO A 23 -1.24 -5.16 14.28
N MET A 24 -1.43 -6.22 13.49
CA MET A 24 -2.73 -6.53 12.88
C MET A 24 -3.58 -7.50 13.71
N TYR A 25 -2.95 -8.19 14.66
CA TYR A 25 -3.54 -9.20 15.51
C TYR A 25 -3.14 -8.92 16.96
N TYR A 26 -4.11 -8.98 17.87
CA TYR A 26 -3.90 -8.75 19.31
C TYR A 26 -3.99 -10.09 20.08
N GLU A 27 -3.66 -10.06 21.38
CA GLU A 27 -3.51 -11.25 22.23
C GLU A 27 -4.78 -12.11 22.34
N ASP A 28 -5.96 -11.54 22.05
CA ASP A 28 -7.25 -12.23 22.00
C ASP A 28 -7.48 -13.05 20.72
N GLU A 29 -6.60 -12.90 19.73
CA GLU A 29 -6.68 -13.61 18.46
C GLU A 29 -5.80 -14.86 18.55
N GLU A 30 -6.42 -16.04 18.69
CA GLU A 30 -5.75 -17.34 18.74
C GLU A 30 -5.04 -17.66 17.40
N LEU A 31 -3.86 -17.07 17.20
CA LEU A 31 -2.98 -17.35 16.08
C LEU A 31 -1.87 -18.32 16.49
N ASP A 32 -1.87 -19.50 15.88
CA ASP A 32 -0.76 -20.44 15.99
C ASP A 32 0.34 -20.09 14.96
N ILE A 33 1.32 -19.27 15.37
CA ILE A 33 2.40 -18.81 14.49
C ILE A 33 3.52 -19.85 14.42
N ALA A 34 3.67 -20.49 13.26
CA ALA A 34 4.72 -21.48 13.04
C ALA A 34 6.09 -20.87 12.68
N ILE A 35 6.09 -19.80 11.88
CA ILE A 35 7.31 -19.08 11.50
C ILE A 35 7.02 -17.62 11.21
N VAL A 36 7.94 -16.76 11.61
CA VAL A 36 7.95 -15.34 11.30
C VAL A 36 9.15 -15.06 10.40
N GLY A 37 8.95 -14.24 9.37
CA GLY A 37 10.06 -13.80 8.52
C GLY A 37 11.07 -12.95 9.29
N GLU A 38 12.35 -13.17 9.01
CA GLU A 38 13.46 -12.47 9.69
C GLU A 38 13.44 -10.95 9.46
N ALA A 39 12.94 -10.52 8.29
CA ALA A 39 12.86 -9.12 7.88
C ALA A 39 11.46 -8.76 7.37
N ASP A 40 11.17 -7.47 7.38
CA ASP A 40 9.98 -6.94 6.73
C ASP A 40 10.07 -7.09 5.20
N THR A 41 8.93 -7.33 4.58
CA THR A 41 8.79 -7.27 3.13
C THR A 41 8.18 -5.93 2.72
N ARG A 42 8.55 -5.43 1.54
CA ARG A 42 8.07 -4.18 0.99
C ARG A 42 7.74 -4.32 -0.49
N GLY A 43 6.65 -3.69 -0.92
CA GLY A 43 6.30 -3.51 -2.33
C GLY A 43 6.03 -2.03 -2.64
N THR A 44 6.32 -1.61 -3.87
CA THR A 44 6.00 -0.27 -4.38
C THR A 44 5.11 -0.40 -5.61
N TYR A 45 3.94 0.23 -5.55
CA TYR A 45 2.88 0.06 -6.54
C TYR A 45 2.48 1.43 -7.07
N VAL A 46 2.55 1.60 -8.40
CA VAL A 46 2.32 2.89 -9.05
C VAL A 46 1.09 2.80 -9.96
N PHE A 47 0.17 3.74 -9.78
CA PHE A 47 -1.08 3.84 -10.53
C PHE A 47 -1.13 5.18 -11.26
N GLU A 48 -1.30 5.14 -12.57
CA GLU A 48 -1.55 6.35 -13.35
C GLU A 48 -3.05 6.68 -13.34
N VAL A 49 -3.39 7.90 -12.96
CA VAL A 49 -4.77 8.35 -12.81
C VAL A 49 -5.07 9.38 -13.88
N ASN A 50 -6.14 9.12 -14.64
CA ASN A 50 -6.69 10.10 -15.57
C ASN A 50 -7.78 10.93 -14.86
N PRO A 51 -7.49 12.19 -14.47
CA PRO A 51 -8.43 12.99 -13.69
C PRO A 51 -9.66 13.41 -14.49
N ARG A 52 -9.70 13.21 -15.82
CA ARG A 52 -10.90 13.46 -16.63
C ARG A 52 -11.96 12.38 -16.46
N LYS A 53 -11.60 11.20 -15.96
CA LYS A 53 -12.52 10.05 -15.86
C LYS A 53 -13.11 9.90 -14.47
N LYS A 54 -12.30 10.07 -13.42
CA LYS A 54 -12.73 9.96 -12.02
C LYS A 54 -11.66 10.54 -11.10
N ALA A 55 -12.08 11.01 -9.91
CA ALA A 55 -11.16 11.28 -8.82
C ALA A 55 -10.37 10.00 -8.43
N PRO A 56 -9.10 10.13 -8.01
CA PRO A 56 -8.30 8.99 -7.57
C PRO A 56 -8.94 8.27 -6.38
N ASP A 57 -9.14 6.96 -6.51
CA ASP A 57 -9.65 6.10 -5.43
C ASP A 57 -8.46 5.60 -4.59
N LEU A 58 -8.01 6.46 -3.65
CA LEU A 58 -6.83 6.20 -2.83
C LEU A 58 -6.97 4.92 -1.99
N ARG A 59 -8.18 4.68 -1.49
CA ARG A 59 -8.50 3.48 -0.69
C ARG A 59 -8.23 2.20 -1.48
N LYS A 60 -8.74 2.12 -2.71
CA LYS A 60 -8.48 0.97 -3.57
C LYS A 60 -7.01 0.80 -3.93
N ALA A 61 -6.27 1.89 -4.09
CA ALA A 61 -4.83 1.81 -4.37
C ALA A 61 -4.07 1.11 -3.22
N VAL A 62 -4.39 1.45 -1.97
CA VAL A 62 -3.78 0.81 -0.78
C VAL A 62 -4.25 -0.64 -0.62
N GLU A 63 -5.54 -0.91 -0.79
CA GLU A 63 -6.08 -2.29 -0.75
C GLU A 63 -5.42 -3.19 -1.81
N PHE A 64 -5.23 -2.67 -3.02
CA PHE A 64 -4.54 -3.38 -4.11
C PHE A 64 -3.06 -3.63 -3.76
N ALA A 65 -2.34 -2.62 -3.28
CA ALA A 65 -0.95 -2.75 -2.88
C ALA A 65 -0.77 -3.84 -1.81
N ARG A 66 -1.65 -3.86 -0.79
CA ARG A 66 -1.66 -4.90 0.23
C ARG A 66 -1.91 -6.28 -0.37
N GLN A 67 -2.85 -6.39 -1.30
CA GLN A 67 -3.17 -7.67 -1.94
C GLN A 67 -1.98 -8.23 -2.72
N GLN A 68 -1.29 -7.38 -3.48
CA GLN A 68 -0.10 -7.78 -4.24
C GLN A 68 1.05 -8.21 -3.32
N LEU A 69 1.32 -7.46 -2.24
CA LEU A 69 2.35 -7.85 -1.28
C LEU A 69 2.03 -9.19 -0.61
N LEU A 70 0.76 -9.45 -0.31
CA LEU A 70 0.34 -10.73 0.25
C LEU A 70 0.52 -11.89 -0.74
N GLU A 71 0.22 -11.70 -2.02
CA GLU A 71 0.51 -12.69 -3.06
C GLU A 71 2.02 -12.98 -3.18
N GLU A 72 2.87 -11.98 -2.99
CA GLU A 72 4.32 -12.15 -3.00
C GLU A 72 4.84 -12.95 -1.80
N VAL A 73 4.33 -12.70 -0.59
CA VAL A 73 4.78 -13.47 0.60
C VAL A 73 4.22 -14.88 0.62
N VAL A 74 3.05 -15.11 -0.01
CA VAL A 74 2.52 -16.46 -0.23
C VAL A 74 3.46 -17.31 -1.07
N LYS A 75 4.06 -16.73 -2.11
CA LYS A 75 5.10 -17.42 -2.92
C LYS A 75 6.34 -17.80 -2.09
N LYS A 76 6.57 -17.14 -0.96
CA LYS A 76 7.66 -17.40 -0.01
C LYS A 76 7.26 -18.32 1.15
N GLY A 77 6.03 -18.85 1.15
CA GLY A 77 5.55 -19.80 2.16
C GLY A 77 4.89 -19.17 3.39
N TYR A 78 4.62 -17.87 3.37
CA TYR A 78 3.88 -17.15 4.41
C TYR A 78 2.41 -17.00 4.03
N ASN A 79 1.52 -16.67 4.96
CA ASN A 79 0.09 -16.51 4.67
C ASN A 79 -0.56 -15.28 5.32
N ILE A 80 0.17 -14.57 6.18
CA ILE A 80 -0.30 -13.35 6.84
C ILE A 80 0.84 -12.33 6.96
N LEU A 81 0.47 -11.09 7.29
CA LEU A 81 1.38 -10.02 7.74
C LEU A 81 1.04 -9.69 9.21
N LEU A 82 1.99 -9.84 10.14
CA LEU A 82 1.78 -9.56 11.56
C LEU A 82 1.81 -8.06 11.87
N LEU A 83 2.76 -7.37 11.22
CA LEU A 83 2.85 -5.93 11.20
C LEU A 83 2.51 -5.44 9.81
N GLU A 84 1.77 -4.35 9.71
CA GLU A 84 1.48 -3.69 8.43
C GLU A 84 1.73 -2.19 8.55
N SER A 85 2.30 -1.61 7.50
CA SER A 85 2.50 -0.16 7.35
C SER A 85 2.34 0.23 5.89
N TRP A 86 2.02 1.49 5.64
CA TRP A 86 1.94 1.99 4.27
C TRP A 86 2.24 3.48 4.18
N GLN A 87 2.76 3.88 3.03
CA GLN A 87 2.89 5.26 2.61
C GLN A 87 2.25 5.42 1.23
N LEU A 88 1.37 6.39 1.10
CA LEU A 88 0.74 6.78 -0.14
C LEU A 88 1.22 8.18 -0.50
N THR A 89 1.71 8.35 -1.73
CA THR A 89 2.11 9.64 -2.27
C THR A 89 1.36 9.89 -3.56
N VAL A 90 0.69 11.04 -3.64
CA VAL A 90 0.02 11.50 -4.86
C VAL A 90 0.93 12.51 -5.54
N TYR A 91 1.23 12.26 -6.80
CA TYR A 91 1.97 13.15 -7.67
C TYR A 91 1.07 13.78 -8.71
N ARG A 92 1.42 14.99 -9.14
CA ARG A 92 0.78 15.71 -10.24
C ARG A 92 1.82 16.15 -11.25
N ARG A 93 1.47 16.08 -12.53
CA ARG A 93 2.22 16.67 -13.65
C ARG A 93 1.24 17.33 -14.61
N GLY A 94 1.05 18.64 -14.47
CA GLY A 94 0.04 19.38 -15.23
C GLY A 94 -1.38 18.88 -14.94
N LYS A 95 -1.95 18.08 -15.87
CA LYS A 95 -3.27 17.43 -15.74
C LYS A 95 -3.18 15.93 -15.51
N GLU A 96 -1.99 15.36 -15.33
CA GLU A 96 -1.80 13.95 -15.02
C GLU A 96 -1.65 13.78 -13.51
N HIS A 97 -2.21 12.71 -12.97
CA HIS A 97 -1.99 12.31 -11.58
C HIS A 97 -1.40 10.91 -11.55
N ARG A 98 -0.59 10.66 -10.52
CA ARG A 98 -0.01 9.36 -10.24
C ARG A 98 -0.10 9.10 -8.76
N ILE A 99 -0.48 7.89 -8.38
CA ILE A 99 -0.47 7.44 -7.00
C ILE A 99 0.66 6.42 -6.87
N GLU A 100 1.53 6.60 -5.91
CA GLU A 100 2.48 5.58 -5.48
C GLU A 100 2.06 5.10 -4.10
N VAL A 101 1.99 3.79 -3.92
CA VAL A 101 1.78 3.16 -2.62
C VAL A 101 2.98 2.29 -2.32
N GLN A 102 3.68 2.62 -1.23
CA GLN A 102 4.68 1.76 -0.63
C GLN A 102 4.01 1.01 0.52
N TYR A 103 3.89 -0.31 0.40
CA TYR A 103 3.28 -1.14 1.42
C TYR A 103 4.35 -2.02 2.05
N ASN A 104 4.36 -2.12 3.37
CA ASN A 104 5.29 -2.95 4.11
C ASN A 104 4.54 -3.89 5.06
N GLY A 105 5.19 -5.01 5.38
CA GLY A 105 4.74 -5.81 6.50
C GLY A 105 5.70 -6.90 6.92
N ARG A 106 5.50 -7.41 8.14
CA ARG A 106 6.25 -8.55 8.68
C ARG A 106 5.55 -9.85 8.29
N PRO A 107 6.07 -10.64 7.35
CA PRO A 107 5.41 -11.86 6.93
C PRO A 107 5.48 -12.94 8.01
N ALA A 108 4.43 -13.73 8.14
CA ALA A 108 4.41 -14.91 8.99
C ALA A 108 3.55 -16.02 8.40
N ARG A 109 3.77 -17.24 8.87
CA ARG A 109 2.95 -18.40 8.58
C ARG A 109 2.20 -18.80 9.85
N ALA A 110 0.90 -18.56 9.84
CA ALA A 110 -0.01 -19.09 10.85
C ALA A 110 -0.57 -20.45 10.42
N GLN A 111 -0.81 -21.33 11.39
CA GLN A 111 -1.49 -22.61 11.22
C GLN A 111 -2.96 -22.49 11.62
N GLY A 112 -3.77 -23.46 11.21
CA GLY A 112 -5.19 -23.49 11.51
C GLY A 112 -6.03 -22.50 10.69
N LYS A 113 -7.20 -22.15 11.23
CA LYS A 113 -8.16 -21.27 10.56
C LYS A 113 -7.79 -19.82 10.83
N LEU A 114 -7.45 -19.08 9.77
CA LEU A 114 -7.17 -17.65 9.87
C LEU A 114 -8.46 -16.86 10.17
N PRO A 115 -8.38 -15.79 10.97
CA PRO A 115 -9.50 -14.87 11.18
C PRO A 115 -9.87 -14.18 9.86
N ALA A 116 -11.07 -13.58 9.83
CA ALA A 116 -11.52 -12.82 8.67
C ALA A 116 -10.55 -11.67 8.37
N ARG A 117 -10.19 -11.53 7.09
CA ARG A 117 -9.19 -10.54 6.69
C ARG A 117 -9.73 -9.12 6.87
N ARG A 118 -9.09 -8.39 7.79
CA ARG A 118 -9.34 -6.97 8.05
C ARG A 118 -8.87 -6.09 6.89
N PRO A 119 -9.43 -4.88 6.72
CA PRO A 119 -8.85 -3.88 5.81
C PRO A 119 -7.43 -3.50 6.24
N PRO A 120 -6.64 -2.84 5.36
CA PRO A 120 -5.38 -2.22 5.76
C PRO A 120 -5.56 -1.31 7.01
N PRO A 121 -4.50 -1.07 7.78
CA PRO A 121 -4.58 -0.27 8.99
C PRO A 121 -4.91 1.21 8.69
N PHE A 122 -5.71 1.82 9.57
CA PHE A 122 -6.00 3.27 9.57
C PHE A 122 -6.47 3.88 8.24
N MET A 123 -7.28 3.16 7.46
CA MET A 123 -7.80 3.63 6.17
C MET A 123 -8.61 4.95 6.23
N ALA A 124 -9.17 5.29 7.40
CA ALA A 124 -9.86 6.57 7.61
C ALA A 124 -8.94 7.80 7.41
N VAL A 125 -7.62 7.64 7.53
CA VAL A 125 -6.64 8.70 7.22
C VAL A 125 -6.74 9.14 5.76
N LEU A 126 -7.26 8.31 4.86
CA LEU A 126 -7.50 8.64 3.44
C LEU A 126 -8.78 9.46 3.21
N GLU A 127 -9.69 9.52 4.18
CA GLU A 127 -10.99 10.20 4.06
C GLU A 127 -10.95 11.65 4.61
N ALA A 128 -9.92 12.00 5.37
CA ALA A 128 -9.69 13.37 5.79
C ALA A 128 -9.28 14.24 4.59
N CYS A 129 -9.91 15.41 4.47
CA CYS A 129 -9.78 16.44 3.41
C CYS A 129 -10.69 16.22 2.18
N HIS A 130 -11.97 16.56 2.34
CA HIS A 130 -12.81 17.13 1.29
C HIS A 130 -12.97 18.63 1.51
#